data_AF-A0A7K0X7T2-F1
#
_entry.id   AF-A0A7K0X7T2-F1
#
_cell.length_a   1.000
_cell.length_b   1.000
_cell.length_c   1.000
_cell.angle_alpha   90.00
_cell.angle_beta   90.00
_cell.angle_gamma   90.00
#
_symmetry.space_group_name_H-M   'P 1'
#
loop_
_entity.id
_entity.type
_entity.pdbx_description
1 polymer ?
#
loop_
_entity_poly.entity_id
_entity_poly.type
_entity_poly.pdbx_seq_one_letter_code
_entity_poly.pdbx_strand_id
1 'polypeptide(L)' 'VWVSPFYEDDLDLLRDTLGADRLMMGSDWPHTEGMADPFTFITDLTEAGFSADQQQLIMYDNCKSLTVRRPG' A
#
# COMPACT_ATOMS: atom_id res chain seq x y z
N VAL A 1 -1.91 5.84 -12.71
CA VAL A 1 -2.81 4.82 -12.10
C VAL A 1 -2.12 4.34 -10.83
N TRP A 2 -2.87 4.11 -9.76
CA TRP A 2 -2.39 3.59 -8.47
C TRP A 2 -3.25 2.38 -8.10
N VAL A 3 -2.70 1.48 -7.28
CA VAL A 3 -3.32 0.21 -6.91
C VAL A 3 -3.33 0.08 -5.39
N SER A 4 -4.47 -0.27 -4.84
CA SER A 4 -4.57 -0.78 -3.47
C SER A 4 -4.78 -2.30 -3.58
N PRO A 5 -3.76 -3.10 -3.25
CA PRO A 5 -3.86 -4.56 -3.36
C PRO A 5 -4.73 -5.14 -2.24
N PHE A 6 -5.21 -6.37 -2.44
CA PHE A 6 -5.72 -7.16 -1.32
C PHE A 6 -4.55 -7.53 -0.39
N TYR A 7 -4.82 -7.75 0.89
CA TYR A 7 -3.75 -8.10 1.83
C TYR A 7 -3.17 -9.50 1.56
N GLU A 8 -3.89 -10.35 0.83
CA GLU A 8 -3.41 -11.67 0.39
C GLU A 8 -2.61 -11.65 -0.93
N ASP A 9 -2.47 -10.51 -1.59
CA ASP A 9 -1.72 -10.42 -2.85
C ASP A 9 -0.21 -10.60 -2.62
N ASP A 10 0.49 -11.13 -3.64
CA ASP A 10 1.94 -11.31 -3.61
C ASP A 10 2.67 -9.97 -3.68
N LEU A 11 3.12 -9.50 -2.51
CA LEU A 11 3.81 -8.23 -2.34
C LEU A 11 5.17 -8.16 -3.05
N ASP A 12 5.88 -9.29 -3.21
CA ASP A 12 7.14 -9.33 -3.94
C ASP A 12 6.89 -9.13 -5.44
N LEU A 13 5.91 -9.83 -5.99
CA LEU A 13 5.51 -9.66 -7.39
C LEU A 13 5.03 -8.24 -7.66
N LEU A 14 4.22 -7.67 -6.77
CA LEU A 14 3.72 -6.29 -6.90
C LEU A 14 4.84 -5.26 -6.82
N ARG A 15 5.82 -5.45 -5.94
CA ARG A 15 7.02 -4.60 -5.88
C ARG A 15 7.74 -4.58 -7.22
N ASP A 16 7.98 -5.76 -7.79
CA ASP A 16 8.79 -5.92 -8.99
C ASP A 16 8.06 -5.48 -10.26
N THR A 17 6.72 -5.55 -10.28
CA THR A 17 5.91 -5.14 -11.43
C THR A 17 5.46 -3.68 -11.41
N LEU A 18 5.07 -3.15 -10.24
CA LEU A 18 4.46 -1.82 -10.14
C LEU A 18 5.38 -0.80 -9.47
N GLY A 19 6.23 -1.24 -8.55
CA GLY A 19 7.02 -0.36 -7.68
C GLY A 19 6.21 0.22 -6.52
N ALA A 20 6.92 0.58 -5.46
CA ALA A 20 6.32 1.13 -4.24
C ALA A 20 5.60 2.48 -4.45
N ASP A 21 5.94 3.26 -5.49
CA ASP A 21 5.30 4.55 -5.81
C ASP A 21 3.88 4.41 -6.40
N ARG A 22 3.47 3.17 -6.71
CA ARG A 22 2.16 2.86 -7.30
C ARG A 22 1.24 2.07 -6.37
N LEU A 23 1.73 1.63 -5.22
CA LEU A 23 0.98 0.87 -4.23
C LEU A 23 0.43 1.77 -3.12
N MET A 24 -0.74 1.42 -2.57
CA MET A 24 -1.41 2.17 -1.52
C MET A 24 -2.07 1.22 -0.52
N MET A 25 -1.90 1.47 0.77
CA MET A 25 -2.65 0.76 1.80
C MET A 25 -4.14 1.16 1.75
N GLY A 26 -5.00 0.15 1.77
CA GLY A 26 -6.44 0.28 1.96
C GLY A 26 -6.93 -0.93 2.75
N SER A 27 -7.28 -0.73 4.02
CA SER A 27 -7.60 -1.85 4.92
C SER A 27 -9.00 -2.40 4.76
N ASP A 28 -9.89 -1.65 4.11
CA ASP A 28 -11.32 -1.93 4.02
C ASP A 28 -12.04 -2.13 5.38
N TRP A 29 -11.44 -1.68 6.49
CA TRP A 29 -12.08 -1.72 7.80
C TRP A 29 -13.26 -0.73 7.86
N PRO A 30 -14.44 -1.09 8.43
CA PRO A 30 -14.75 -2.29 9.23
C PRO A 30 -15.49 -3.40 8.45
N HIS A 31 -15.29 -3.51 7.13
CA HIS A 31 -15.95 -4.58 6.36
C HIS A 31 -15.46 -5.97 6.78
N THR A 32 -16.30 -6.96 6.52
CA THR A 32 -16.06 -8.37 6.92
C THR A 32 -14.83 -9.00 6.27
N GLU A 33 -14.52 -8.55 5.07
CA GLU A 33 -13.39 -8.94 4.23
C GLU A 33 -12.14 -8.08 4.49
N GLY A 34 -12.30 -6.99 5.24
CA GLY A 34 -11.23 -6.06 5.53
C GLY A 34 -10.30 -6.52 6.66
N MET A 35 -9.18 -5.83 6.80
CA MET A 35 -8.21 -6.08 7.85
C MET A 35 -8.76 -5.58 9.20
N ALA A 36 -8.83 -6.47 10.19
CA ALA A 36 -9.32 -6.13 11.53
C ALA A 36 -8.45 -5.08 12.24
N ASP A 37 -7.13 -5.12 12.02
CA ASP A 37 -6.17 -4.10 12.43
C ASP A 37 -5.41 -3.57 11.20
N PRO A 38 -5.76 -2.37 10.70
CA PRO A 38 -5.09 -1.77 9.52
C PRO A 38 -3.58 -1.62 9.67
N PHE A 39 -3.06 -1.53 10.90
CA PHE A 39 -1.65 -1.28 11.12
C PHE A 39 -0.78 -2.51 10.84
N THR A 40 -1.35 -3.72 10.87
CA THR A 40 -0.57 -4.95 10.68
C THR A 40 0.02 -5.07 9.27
N PHE A 41 -0.54 -4.38 8.27
CA PHE A 41 -0.01 -4.36 6.90
C PHE A 41 1.46 -3.91 6.82
N ILE A 42 1.93 -3.10 7.77
CA ILE A 42 3.34 -2.68 7.80
C ILE A 42 4.29 -3.85 8.07
N THR A 43 3.82 -4.88 8.77
CA THR A 43 4.57 -6.11 9.02
C THR A 43 4.75 -6.87 7.71
N ASP A 44 3.67 -7.04 6.95
CA ASP A 44 3.69 -7.74 5.65
C ASP A 44 4.64 -7.05 4.67
N LEU A 45 4.63 -5.71 4.61
CA LEU A 45 5.59 -4.94 3.82
C LEU A 45 7.04 -5.13 4.28
N THR A 46 7.28 -5.26 5.59
CA THR A 46 8.62 -5.52 6.13
C THR A 46 9.10 -6.91 5.76
N GLU A 47 8.23 -7.91 5.86
CA GLU A 47 8.53 -9.31 5.49
C GLU A 47 8.77 -9.45 3.99
N ALA A 48 8.03 -8.71 3.16
CA ALA A 48 8.24 -8.58 1.72
C ALA A 48 9.43 -7.67 1.34
N GLY A 49 10.26 -7.26 2.29
CA GLY A 49 11.53 -6.57 2.02
C GLY A 49 11.41 -5.12 1.54
N PHE A 50 10.26 -4.46 1.71
CA PHE A 50 10.16 -3.02 1.44
C PHE A 50 10.95 -2.23 2.47
N SER A 51 11.74 -1.26 2.01
CA SER A 51 12.48 -0.35 2.89
C SER A 51 11.54 0.58 3.65
N ALA A 52 12.02 1.20 4.74
CA ALA A 52 11.23 2.16 5.52
C ALA A 52 10.68 3.32 4.66
N ASP A 53 11.48 3.82 3.70
CA ASP A 53 11.04 4.88 2.78
C ASP A 53 9.92 4.38 1.85
N GLN A 54 9.99 3.13 1.39
CA GLN A 54 8.95 2.53 0.57
C GLN A 54 7.67 2.28 1.37
N GLN A 55 7.79 1.82 2.62
CA GLN A 55 6.65 1.67 3.52
C GLN A 55 5.94 3.01 3.74
N GLN A 56 6.70 4.10 3.94
CA GLN A 56 6.16 5.46 4.08
C GLN A 56 5.40 5.91 2.82
N LEU A 57 5.91 5.57 1.62
CA LEU A 57 5.19 5.82 0.37
C LEU A 57 3.84 5.10 0.33
N ILE A 58 3.84 3.79 0.62
CA ILE A 58 2.67 2.91 0.50
C ILE A 58 1.62 3.23 1.56
N MET A 59 2.05 3.44 2.81
CA MET A 59 1.16 3.66 3.94
C MET A 59 0.58 5.07 4.00
N TYR A 60 1.17 6.05 3.31
CA TYR A 60 0.74 7.44 3.45
C TYR A 60 0.95 8.31 2.21
N ASP A 61 2.19 8.49 1.73
CA ASP A 61 2.49 9.57 0.78
C ASP A 61 1.81 9.39 -0.58
N ASN A 62 1.67 8.16 -1.07
CA ASN A 62 0.99 7.88 -2.33
C ASN A 62 -0.49 8.30 -2.27
N CYS A 63 -1.23 7.86 -1.25
CA CYS A 63 -2.62 8.25 -1.00
C CYS A 63 -2.74 9.76 -0.83
N LYS A 64 -1.89 10.38 -0.01
CA LYS A 64 -1.88 11.83 0.18
C LYS A 64 -1.71 12.56 -1.15
N SER A 65 -0.82 12.08 -2.02
CA SER A 65 -0.57 12.72 -3.30
C SER A 65 -1.76 12.66 -4.27
N LEU A 66 -2.67 11.70 -4.09
CA LEU A 66 -3.92 11.60 -4.87
C LEU A 66 -4.99 12.61 -4.43
N THR A 67 -4.91 13.10 -3.20
CA THR A 67 -5.83 14.14 -2.71
C THR A 67 -5.53 15.52 -3.28
N VAL A 68 -4.36 15.68 -3.91
CA VAL A 68 -3.92 16.93 -4.51
C VAL A 68 -3.97 16.80 -6.02
N ARG A 69 -4.75 17.68 -6.66
CA ARG A 69 -4.79 17.75 -8.13
C ARG A 69 -3.41 18.16 -8.65
N ARG A 70 -2.79 17.29 -9.46
CA ARG A 70 -1.60 17.68 -10.24
C ARG A 70 -2.07 18.38 -11.53
N PRO A 71 -1.54 19.57 -11.88
CA PRO A 71 -1.77 20.16 -13.19
C PRO A 71 -1.30 19.20 -14.28
N GLY A 72 -2.11 19.06 -15.34
CA GLY A 72 -1.75 18.32 -16.54
C GLY A 72 -0.88 19.15 -17.48
#